data_AF-A0A1W1DD52-F1
#
_entry.id   AF-A0A1W1DD52-F1
#
_cell.length_a   1.000
_cell.length_b   1.000
_cell.length_c   1.000
_cell.angle_alpha   90.00
_cell.angle_beta   90.00
_cell.angle_gamma   90.00
#
_symmetry.space_group_name_H-M   'P 1'
#
loop_
_entity.id
_entity.type
_entity.pdbx_description
1 polymer ?
#
loop_
_entity_poly.entity_id
_entity_poly.type
_entity_poly.pdbx_seq_one_letter_code
_entity_poly.pdbx_strand_id
1 'polypeptide(L)'
;MMSDSEDISKKQFLAPKNGKSGLYIYRTYNFVGAARTPTLYLDGNEIGDIAAKSYIFTEIKPGIHTISAGGFFENTDKLKSTFKTESGKNHFVEASFSLGIFIGQVVLEEVAENIGKKGVLETNLAK
;
A
#
# COMPACT_ATOMS: atom_id res chain seq x y z
N MET A 1 3.41 6.49 21.41
CA MET A 1 3.65 7.92 21.12
C MET A 1 4.62 8.14 19.95
N MET A 2 5.35 7.13 19.44
CA MET A 2 6.22 7.29 18.26
C MET A 2 5.47 7.25 16.91
N SER A 3 4.40 6.44 16.79
CA SER A 3 3.61 6.29 15.55
C SER A 3 3.01 7.60 15.04
N ASP A 4 2.64 8.51 15.94
CA ASP A 4 1.81 9.67 15.58
C ASP A 4 2.67 10.79 14.96
N SER A 5 3.92 10.93 15.40
CA SER A 5 4.85 11.92 14.81
C SER A 5 5.36 11.49 13.43
N GLU A 6 5.58 10.19 13.24
CA GLU A 6 5.98 9.65 11.94
C GLU A 6 4.82 9.73 10.95
N ASP A 7 3.60 9.39 11.38
CA ASP A 7 2.38 9.52 10.58
C ASP A 7 2.18 10.95 10.06
N ILE A 8 2.27 11.95 10.95
CA ILE A 8 2.15 13.36 10.57
C ILE A 8 3.21 13.75 9.52
N SER A 9 4.45 13.29 9.72
CA SER A 9 5.56 13.60 8.81
C SER A 9 5.38 12.94 7.43
N LYS A 10 4.85 11.72 7.38
CA LYS A 10 4.58 11.01 6.11
C LYS A 10 3.34 11.55 5.40
N LYS A 11 2.31 11.99 6.13
CA LYS A 11 1.12 12.68 5.59
C LYS A 11 1.40 14.08 5.03
N GLN A 12 2.60 14.62 5.22
CA GLN A 12 3.04 15.81 4.48
C GLN A 12 3.37 15.51 3.01
N PHE A 13 3.41 14.23 2.62
CA PHE A 13 3.73 13.77 1.27
C PHE A 13 5.00 14.43 0.72
N LEU A 14 6.01 14.58 1.58
CA LEU A 14 7.28 15.17 1.20
C LEU A 14 7.88 14.36 0.05
N ALA A 15 8.51 15.08 -0.90
CA ALA A 15 9.18 14.42 -2.00
C ALA A 15 10.33 13.56 -1.44
N PRO A 16 10.46 12.30 -1.90
CA PRO A 16 11.54 11.41 -1.49
C PRO A 16 12.89 12.02 -1.85
N LYS A 17 13.81 12.04 -0.89
CA LYS A 17 15.16 12.59 -1.07
C LYS A 17 16.07 11.55 -1.74
N ASN A 18 17.20 12.01 -2.28
CA ASN A 18 18.24 11.18 -2.90
C ASN A 18 17.79 10.41 -4.16
N GLY A 19 16.85 10.97 -4.94
CA GLY A 19 16.42 10.39 -6.21
C GLY A 19 15.63 9.08 -6.07
N LYS A 20 15.10 8.80 -4.88
CA LYS A 20 14.19 7.68 -4.62
C LYS A 20 12.77 8.04 -5.03
N SER A 21 11.89 7.05 -5.04
CA SER A 21 10.45 7.19 -5.16
C SER A 21 9.79 6.81 -3.83
N GLY A 22 8.81 7.58 -3.38
CA GLY A 22 7.99 7.21 -2.23
C GLY A 22 6.85 6.32 -2.70
N LEU A 23 6.56 5.26 -1.97
CA LEU A 23 5.44 4.38 -2.23
C LEU A 23 4.56 4.31 -0.98
N TYR A 24 3.31 4.74 -1.15
CA TYR A 24 2.27 4.67 -0.13
C TYR A 24 1.29 3.58 -0.52
N ILE A 25 1.16 2.55 0.31
CA ILE A 25 0.17 1.50 0.10
C ILE A 25 -0.82 1.61 1.23
N TYR A 26 -2.06 1.96 0.91
CA TYR A 26 -3.07 2.26 1.92
C TYR A 26 -4.29 1.35 1.75
N ARG A 27 -4.95 1.10 2.88
CA ARG A 27 -6.18 0.32 2.94
C ARG A 27 -7.23 1.09 3.70
N THR A 28 -8.20 1.60 2.97
CA THR A 28 -9.40 2.22 3.53
C THR A 28 -10.25 1.17 4.26
N TYR A 29 -11.16 1.63 5.11
CA TYR A 29 -12.07 0.72 5.79
C TYR A 29 -13.10 0.17 4.81
N ASN A 30 -13.06 -1.14 4.59
CA ASN A 30 -14.14 -1.87 3.96
C ASN A 30 -14.58 -3.00 4.91
N PHE A 31 -15.89 -3.19 5.06
CA PHE A 31 -16.46 -4.22 5.94
C PHE A 31 -16.03 -5.63 5.52
N VAL A 32 -15.81 -5.81 4.22
CA VAL A 32 -15.30 -7.03 3.61
C VAL A 32 -13.85 -7.28 4.03
N GLY A 33 -13.60 -8.40 4.71
CA GLY A 33 -12.24 -8.80 5.10
C GLY A 33 -11.61 -7.90 6.16
N ALA A 34 -12.39 -7.06 6.87
CA ALA A 34 -11.91 -6.09 7.85
C ALA A 34 -11.08 -6.71 8.99
N ALA A 35 -11.40 -7.94 9.39
CA ALA A 35 -10.70 -8.69 10.44
C ALA A 35 -9.33 -9.25 9.99
N ARG A 36 -8.94 -9.05 8.74
CA ARG A 36 -7.72 -9.64 8.17
C ARG A 36 -6.66 -8.58 7.93
N THR A 37 -5.41 -9.00 7.97
CA THR A 37 -4.21 -8.18 7.75
C THR A 37 -3.37 -8.82 6.63
N PRO A 38 -3.61 -8.47 5.36
CA PRO A 38 -2.76 -8.92 4.25
C PRO A 38 -1.30 -8.64 4.52
N THR A 39 -0.43 -9.60 4.18
CA THR A 39 1.00 -9.34 4.08
C THR A 39 1.32 -8.81 2.69
N LEU A 40 1.98 -7.66 2.63
CA LEU A 40 2.40 -7.05 1.38
C LEU A 40 3.84 -7.44 1.04
N TYR A 41 4.07 -7.68 -0.25
CA TYR A 41 5.38 -7.99 -0.81
C TYR A 41 5.68 -7.02 -1.94
N LEU A 42 6.85 -6.41 -1.91
CA LEU A 42 7.41 -5.58 -2.98
C LEU A 42 8.60 -6.29 -3.62
N ASP A 43 8.52 -6.54 -4.92
CA ASP A 43 9.52 -7.29 -5.69
C ASP A 43 9.87 -8.65 -5.07
N GLY A 44 8.88 -9.27 -4.41
CA GLY A 44 9.04 -10.53 -3.68
C GLY A 44 9.52 -10.40 -2.24
N ASN A 45 9.95 -9.22 -1.79
CA ASN A 45 10.37 -8.96 -0.42
C ASN A 45 9.18 -8.51 0.43
N GLU A 46 9.04 -9.08 1.63
CA GLU A 46 8.01 -8.68 2.57
C GLU A 46 8.26 -7.25 3.07
N ILE A 47 7.23 -6.40 3.00
CA ILE A 47 7.27 -5.01 3.48
C ILE A 47 6.39 -4.78 4.71
N GLY A 48 5.58 -5.77 5.09
CA GLY A 48 4.75 -5.76 6.29
C GLY A 48 3.27 -6.00 6.03
N ASP A 49 2.51 -6.04 7.12
CA ASP A 49 1.08 -6.33 7.09
C ASP A 49 0.23 -5.05 7.08
N ILE A 50 -0.87 -5.06 6.32
CA ILE A 50 -1.74 -3.88 6.15
C ILE A 50 -3.14 -4.08 6.77
N ALA A 51 -3.33 -3.62 8.00
CA ALA A 51 -4.65 -3.65 8.65
C ALA A 51 -5.68 -2.72 7.96
N ALA A 52 -6.96 -2.95 8.24
CA ALA A 52 -7.99 -2.01 7.83
C ALA A 52 -7.74 -0.63 8.47
N LYS A 53 -7.99 0.46 7.72
CA LYS A 53 -7.69 1.85 8.12
C LYS A 53 -6.20 2.14 8.35
N SER A 54 -5.31 1.43 7.67
CA SER A 54 -3.88 1.67 7.79
C SER A 54 -3.16 1.80 6.45
N TYR A 55 -1.96 2.38 6.47
CA TYR A 55 -1.09 2.45 5.31
C TYR A 55 0.36 2.11 5.67
N ILE A 56 1.08 1.57 4.69
CA ILE A 56 2.52 1.33 4.73
C ILE A 56 3.20 2.35 3.81
N PHE A 57 4.30 2.93 4.28
CA PHE A 57 5.15 3.81 3.49
C PHE A 57 6.55 3.20 3.33
N THR A 58 7.06 3.16 2.11
CA THR A 58 8.43 2.73 1.82
C THR A 58 9.06 3.59 0.73
N GLU A 59 10.38 3.80 0.82
CA GLU A 59 11.14 4.50 -0.22
C GLU A 59 11.86 3.49 -1.10
N ILE A 60 11.58 3.52 -2.39
CA ILE A 60 12.08 2.54 -3.35
C ILE A 60 12.89 3.24 -4.44
N LYS A 61 13.64 2.47 -5.23
CA LYS A 61 14.32 3.04 -6.40
C LYS A 61 13.29 3.43 -7.46
N PRO A 62 13.59 4.39 -8.34
CA PRO A 62 12.76 4.61 -9.52
C PRO A 62 12.91 3.43 -10.49
N GLY A 63 11.81 2.94 -11.04
CA GLY A 63 11.83 1.78 -11.93
C GLY A 63 10.48 1.09 -12.04
N ILE A 64 10.51 -0.11 -12.62
CA ILE A 64 9.34 -0.99 -12.64
C ILE A 64 9.41 -1.86 -11.40
N HIS A 65 8.33 -1.86 -10.62
CA HIS A 65 8.21 -2.65 -9.41
C HIS A 65 6.94 -3.48 -9.45
N THR A 66 6.97 -4.62 -8.79
CA THR A 66 5.80 -5.49 -8.65
C THR A 66 5.40 -5.59 -7.19
N ILE A 67 4.21 -5.14 -6.86
CA ILE A 67 3.60 -5.33 -5.54
C ILE A 67 2.66 -6.51 -5.57
N SER A 68 2.61 -7.26 -4.48
CA SER A 68 1.62 -8.31 -4.29
C SER A 68 1.16 -8.43 -2.85
N ALA A 69 -0.06 -8.94 -2.68
CA ALA A 69 -0.63 -9.24 -1.37
C ALA A 69 -0.74 -10.77 -1.19
N GLY A 70 -0.40 -11.23 0.01
CA GLY A 70 -0.52 -12.64 0.43
C GLY A 70 -1.18 -12.77 1.81
N GLY A 71 -1.31 -14.03 2.28
CA GLY A 71 -1.80 -14.34 3.63
C GLY A 71 -3.26 -14.80 3.74
N PHE A 72 -3.97 -15.02 2.62
CA PHE A 72 -5.39 -15.40 2.62
C PHE A 72 -5.64 -16.86 2.29
N PHE A 73 -4.95 -17.40 1.29
CA PHE A 73 -5.07 -18.80 0.88
C PHE A 73 -3.74 -19.29 0.30
N GLU A 74 -3.34 -20.51 0.69
CA GLU A 74 -2.10 -21.18 0.25
C GLU A 74 -2.02 -21.38 -1.28
N ASN A 75 -3.11 -21.17 -2.02
CA ASN A 75 -3.23 -21.39 -3.46
C ASN A 75 -3.79 -20.20 -4.27
N THR A 76 -4.04 -19.04 -3.65
CA THR A 76 -4.29 -17.83 -4.46
C THR A 76 -2.96 -17.27 -4.91
N ASP A 77 -2.69 -17.36 -6.20
CA ASP A 77 -1.67 -16.58 -6.87
C ASP A 77 -1.66 -15.18 -6.28
N LYS A 78 -0.55 -14.81 -5.65
CA LYS A 78 -0.26 -13.45 -5.19
C LYS A 78 -0.71 -12.50 -6.31
N LEU A 79 -1.81 -11.77 -6.13
CA LEU A 79 -2.23 -10.80 -7.15
C LEU A 79 -1.12 -9.77 -7.26
N LYS A 80 -0.42 -9.83 -8.37
CA LYS A 80 0.73 -8.98 -8.67
C LYS A 80 0.22 -7.80 -9.48
N SER A 81 0.48 -6.62 -8.97
CA SER A 81 0.29 -5.37 -9.70
C SER A 81 1.66 -4.80 -10.01
N THR A 82 1.89 -4.45 -11.27
CA THR A 82 3.15 -3.86 -11.72
C THR A 82 2.92 -2.41 -12.03
N PHE A 83 3.73 -1.55 -11.43
CA PHE A 83 3.63 -0.10 -11.56
C PHE A 83 5.03 0.47 -11.81
N LYS A 84 5.07 1.68 -12.36
CA LYS A 84 6.32 2.37 -12.69
C LYS A 84 6.49 3.58 -11.79
N THR A 85 7.56 3.56 -11.01
CA THR A 85 7.92 4.66 -10.14
C THR A 85 8.91 5.62 -10.78
N GLU A 86 8.85 6.86 -10.32
CA GLU A 86 9.67 7.96 -10.83
C GLU A 86 10.42 8.63 -9.67
N SER A 87 11.65 9.03 -9.94
CA SER A 87 12.51 9.69 -8.95
C SER A 87 11.88 11.01 -8.50
N GLY A 88 11.83 11.23 -7.19
CA GLY A 88 11.29 12.46 -6.60
C GLY A 88 9.77 12.51 -6.55
N LYS A 89 9.06 11.45 -6.95
CA LYS A 89 7.59 11.38 -6.89
C LYS A 89 7.10 10.39 -5.84
N ASN A 90 5.89 10.65 -5.35
CA ASN A 90 5.16 9.76 -4.47
C ASN A 90 4.10 9.00 -5.27
N HIS A 91 4.09 7.69 -5.12
CA HIS A 91 3.18 6.77 -5.78
C HIS A 91 2.22 6.19 -4.74
N PHE A 92 0.99 5.93 -5.15
CA PHE A 92 -0.08 5.54 -4.25
C PHE A 92 -0.76 4.28 -4.77
N VAL A 93 -0.85 3.27 -3.93
CA VAL A 93 -1.50 2.01 -4.23
C VAL A 93 -2.60 1.78 -3.21
N GLU A 94 -3.83 1.61 -3.69
CA GLU A 94 -4.95 1.21 -2.85
C GLU A 94 -5.02 -0.32 -2.76
N ALA A 95 -5.04 -0.83 -1.53
CA ALA A 95 -5.31 -2.22 -1.24
C ALA A 95 -6.78 -2.38 -0.83
N SER A 96 -7.60 -2.97 -1.71
CA SER A 96 -9.02 -3.21 -1.48
C SER A 96 -9.36 -4.69 -1.56
N PHE A 97 -10.39 -5.15 -0.83
CA PHE A 97 -10.92 -6.50 -1.02
C PHE A 97 -12.03 -6.44 -2.06
N SER A 98 -11.87 -7.21 -3.13
CA SER A 98 -12.92 -7.36 -4.13
C SER A 98 -13.74 -8.63 -3.84
N LEU A 99 -15.06 -8.45 -3.71
CA LEU A 99 -16.04 -9.55 -3.73
C LEU A 99 -16.49 -9.82 -5.16
N GLY A 100 -15.52 -10.07 -6.05
CA GLY A 100 -15.82 -10.52 -7.41
C GLY A 100 -16.30 -11.97 -7.45
N ILE A 101 -16.50 -12.49 -8.67
CA ILE A 101 -16.85 -13.90 -8.95
C ILE A 101 -15.83 -14.88 -8.33
N PHE A 102 -14.61 -14.41 -8.07
CA PHE A 102 -13.59 -15.11 -7.29
C PHE A 102 -13.59 -14.57 -5.86
N ILE A 103 -13.94 -15.44 -4.92
CA ILE A 103 -14.15 -15.11 -3.50
C ILE A 103 -12.84 -14.60 -2.86
N GLY A 104 -12.87 -13.37 -2.31
CA GLY A 104 -12.00 -12.95 -1.21
C GLY A 104 -10.56 -12.57 -1.54
N GLN A 105 -10.29 -11.95 -2.69
CA GLN A 105 -8.94 -11.54 -3.08
C GLN A 105 -8.66 -10.04 -2.77
N VAL A 106 -7.40 -9.76 -2.40
CA VAL A 106 -6.89 -8.39 -2.23
C VAL A 106 -6.45 -7.87 -3.59
N VAL A 107 -7.09 -6.80 -4.06
CA VAL A 107 -6.74 -6.07 -5.27
C VAL A 107 -5.82 -4.92 -4.88
N LEU A 108 -4.74 -4.75 -5.65
CA LEU A 108 -3.77 -3.68 -5.51
C LEU A 108 -3.81 -2.81 -6.77
N GLU A 109 -4.31 -1.59 -6.62
CA GLU A 109 -4.51 -0.67 -7.73
C GLU A 109 -3.69 0.61 -7.54
N GLU A 110 -2.91 0.99 -8.55
CA GLU A 110 -2.24 2.28 -8.56
C GLU A 110 -3.28 3.39 -8.80
N VAL A 111 -3.33 4.37 -7.91
CA VAL A 111 -4.27 5.48 -7.98
C VAL A 111 -3.56 6.80 -8.22
N ALA A 112 -4.27 7.76 -8.79
CA ALA A 112 -3.77 9.12 -8.94
C ALA A 112 -3.41 9.75 -7.58
N GLU A 113 -2.37 10.58 -7.55
CA GLU A 113 -1.85 11.23 -6.34
C GLU A 113 -2.96 11.91 -5.50
N ASN A 114 -3.89 12.62 -6.13
CA ASN A 114 -4.98 13.30 -5.42
C ASN A 114 -5.91 12.34 -4.68
N ILE A 115 -6.15 11.15 -5.24
CA ILE A 115 -6.99 10.10 -4.65
C ILE A 115 -6.20 9.42 -3.54
N GLY A 116 -4.97 9.01 -3.83
CA GLY A 116 -4.10 8.33 -2.89
C GLY A 116 -3.80 9.16 -1.64
N LYS A 117 -3.53 10.46 -1.79
CA LYS A 117 -3.33 11.37 -0.66
C LYS A 117 -4.55 11.41 0.26
N LYS A 118 -5.76 11.49 -0.30
CA LYS A 118 -7.00 11.47 0.50
C LYS A 118 -7.14 10.16 1.27
N GLY A 119 -6.91 9.02 0.61
CA GLY A 119 -6.96 7.71 1.26
C GLY A 119 -5.93 7.56 2.38
N VAL A 120 -4.70 8.03 2.17
CA VAL A 120 -3.66 8.03 3.22
C VAL A 120 -4.05 8.94 4.39
N LEU A 121 -4.66 10.10 4.14
CA LEU A 121 -5.12 11.00 5.21
C LEU A 121 -6.24 10.39 6.07
N GLU A 122 -7.08 9.53 5.49
CA GLU A 122 -8.14 8.80 6.18
C GLU A 122 -7.67 7.55 6.92
N THR A 123 -6.39 7.20 6.80
CA THR A 123 -5.78 6.01 7.41
C THR A 123 -4.64 6.40 8.36
N ASN A 124 -4.16 5.45 9.16
CA ASN A 124 -3.04 5.66 10.07
C ASN A 124 -1.83 4.84 9.63
N LEU A 125 -0.62 5.33 9.91
CA LEU A 125 0.59 4.56 9.63
C LEU A 125 0.51 3.19 10.33
N ALA A 126 0.73 2.12 9.56
CA ALA A 126 0.82 0.77 10.09
C ALA A 126 1.98 0.70 11.10
N LYS A 127 1.75 0.00 12.21
CA LYS A 127 2.74 -0.15 13.29
C LYS A 127 3.67 -1.34 13.04
#